data_AF-A0A957V619-F1
#
_entry.id   AF-A0A957V619-F1
#
_cell.length_a   1.000
_cell.length_b   1.000
_cell.length_c   1.000
_cell.angle_alpha   90.00
_cell.angle_beta   90.00
_cell.angle_gamma   90.00
#
_symmetry.space_group_name_H-M   'P 1'
#
loop_
_entity.id
_entity.type
_entity.pdbx_description
1 polymer ?
#
loop_
_entity_poly.entity_id
_entity_poly.type
_entity_poly.pdbx_seq_one_letter_code
_entity_poly.pdbx_strand_id
1 'polypeptide(L)'
;EERGEALAGYALLCRGPQQMADLAIDAAQAMQAFRPHVCARSQDDLEFALTLMAGVARAALQLLDSNLRIWPLPDLLAEFEPHVSHLLGAIDALQPVPRIRG
;
A
#
# COMPACT_ATOMS: atom_id res chain seq x y z
N GLU A 1 -29.74 4.09 -14.66
CA GLU A 1 -28.67 3.14 -15.03
C GLU A 1 -27.30 3.81 -15.07
N GLU A 2 -27.12 4.97 -15.71
CA GLU A 2 -25.84 5.72 -15.77
C GLU A 2 -25.15 6.00 -14.42
N ARG A 3 -25.91 6.29 -13.35
CA ARG A 3 -25.32 6.57 -12.02
C ARG A 3 -24.69 5.32 -11.37
N GLY A 4 -25.20 4.13 -11.69
CA GLY A 4 -24.68 2.85 -11.18
C GLY A 4 -23.41 2.42 -11.91
N GLU A 5 -23.35 2.63 -13.22
CA GLU A 5 -22.16 2.35 -14.03
C GLU A 5 -20.99 3.26 -13.66
N ALA A 6 -21.24 4.57 -13.44
CA ALA A 6 -20.21 5.50 -12.97
C ALA A 6 -19.66 5.10 -11.58
N LEU A 7 -20.54 4.69 -10.65
CA LEU A 7 -20.13 4.22 -9.32
C LEU A 7 -19.24 2.98 -9.41
N ALA A 8 -19.58 2.02 -10.27
CA ALA A 8 -18.76 0.83 -10.51
C ALA A 8 -17.36 1.19 -11.06
N GLY A 9 -17.29 2.17 -11.97
CA GLY A 9 -16.01 2.68 -12.48
C GLY A 9 -15.12 3.28 -11.40
N TYR A 10 -15.69 4.12 -10.53
CA TYR A 10 -14.94 4.73 -9.41
C TYR A 10 -14.48 3.70 -8.38
N ALA A 11 -15.32 2.69 -8.09
CA ALA A 11 -14.94 1.60 -7.20
C ALA A 11 -13.74 0.82 -7.75
N LEU A 12 -13.66 0.58 -9.06
CA LEU A 12 -12.49 -0.06 -9.69
C LEU A 12 -11.23 0.79 -9.55
N LEU A 13 -11.34 2.11 -9.72
CA LEU A 13 -10.22 3.05 -9.54
C LEU A 13 -9.73 3.09 -8.08
N CYS A 14 -10.56 2.78 -7.09
CA CYS A 14 -10.16 2.66 -5.69
C CYS A 14 -9.59 1.26 -5.36
N ARG A 15 -10.19 0.19 -5.89
CA ARG A 15 -9.77 -1.19 -5.66
C ARG A 15 -8.36 -1.49 -6.14
N GLY A 16 -7.98 -1.00 -7.32
CA GLY A 16 -6.63 -1.24 -7.86
C GLY A 16 -5.51 -0.77 -6.91
N PRO A 17 -5.52 0.52 -6.50
CA PRO A 17 -4.58 1.05 -5.51
C PRO A 17 -4.67 0.35 -4.16
N GLN A 18 -5.86 0.03 -3.66
CA GLN A 18 -6.00 -0.74 -2.41
C GLN A 18 -5.26 -2.08 -2.50
N GLN A 19 -5.55 -2.90 -3.52
CA GLN A 19 -4.93 -4.22 -3.70
C GLN A 19 -3.42 -4.12 -3.89
N MET A 20 -2.95 -3.09 -4.60
CA MET A 20 -1.53 -2.82 -4.76
C MET A 20 -0.86 -2.50 -3.41
N ALA A 21 -1.52 -1.70 -2.56
CA ALA A 21 -1.02 -1.36 -1.24
C ALA A 21 -0.96 -2.61 -0.34
N ASP A 22 -2.03 -3.40 -0.29
CA ASP A 22 -2.11 -4.65 0.48
C ASP A 22 -0.96 -5.61 0.10
N LEU A 23 -0.79 -5.90 -1.19
CA LEU A 23 0.27 -6.81 -1.67
C LEU A 23 1.68 -6.29 -1.37
N ALA A 24 1.90 -4.97 -1.50
CA ALA A 24 3.19 -4.37 -1.20
C ALA A 24 3.49 -4.42 0.31
N ILE A 25 2.48 -4.23 1.15
CA ILE A 25 2.58 -4.37 2.61
C ILE A 25 2.92 -5.81 2.98
N ASP A 26 2.19 -6.79 2.44
CA ASP A 26 2.45 -8.21 2.71
C ASP A 26 3.88 -8.60 2.34
N ALA A 27 4.35 -8.16 1.18
CA ALA A 27 5.72 -8.39 0.73
C ALA A 27 6.74 -7.72 1.68
N ALA A 28 6.51 -6.46 2.07
CA ALA A 28 7.36 -5.73 2.99
C ALA A 28 7.40 -6.39 4.38
N GLN A 29 6.26 -6.83 4.91
CA GLN A 29 6.19 -7.53 6.20
C GLN A 29 6.93 -8.86 6.16
N ALA A 30 6.77 -9.63 5.07
CA ALA A 30 7.51 -10.88 4.89
C ALA A 30 9.02 -10.64 4.84
N MET A 31 9.48 -9.63 4.10
CA MET A 31 10.90 -9.26 4.04
C MET A 31 11.44 -8.83 5.42
N GLN A 32 10.68 -8.00 6.13
CA GLN A 32 11.03 -7.55 7.48
C GLN A 32 11.11 -8.71 8.48
N ALA A 33 10.19 -9.68 8.42
CA ALA A 33 10.23 -10.88 9.24
C ALA A 33 11.39 -11.81 8.86
N PHE A 34 11.81 -11.81 7.60
CA PHE A 34 12.90 -12.65 7.10
C PHE A 34 14.30 -12.09 7.42
N ARG A 35 14.42 -10.82 7.84
CA ARG A 35 15.69 -10.16 8.20
C ARG A 35 16.65 -11.01 9.04
N PRO A 36 16.23 -11.72 10.12
CA PRO A 36 17.14 -12.49 10.96
C PRO A 36 17.75 -13.72 10.27
N HIS A 37 17.22 -14.10 9.10
CA HIS A 37 17.58 -15.32 8.38
C HIS A 37 18.44 -15.07 7.14
N VAL A 38 18.69 -13.80 6.79
CA VAL A 38 19.49 -13.42 5.62
C VAL A 38 20.97 -13.35 5.99
N CYS A 39 21.82 -13.91 5.12
CA CYS A 39 23.27 -13.80 5.30
C CYS A 39 23.75 -12.39 4.96
N ALA A 40 24.88 -11.97 5.55
CA ALA A 40 25.40 -10.61 5.40
C ALA A 40 25.53 -10.14 3.94
N ARG A 41 25.85 -11.05 3.00
CA ARG A 41 26.01 -10.74 1.58
C ARG A 41 24.71 -10.30 0.89
N SER A 42 23.56 -10.73 1.37
CA SER A 42 22.25 -10.45 0.77
C SER A 42 21.39 -9.51 1.62
N GLN A 43 21.95 -8.97 2.70
CA GLN A 43 21.23 -8.09 3.61
C GLN A 43 20.85 -6.78 2.91
N ASP A 44 21.76 -6.18 2.13
CA ASP A 44 21.47 -4.95 1.39
C ASP A 44 20.38 -5.12 0.34
N ASP A 45 20.36 -6.26 -0.36
CA ASP A 45 19.32 -6.57 -1.35
C ASP A 45 17.94 -6.71 -0.69
N LEU A 46 17.87 -7.36 0.48
CA LEU A 46 16.65 -7.46 1.27
C LEU A 46 16.16 -6.07 1.71
N GLU A 47 17.05 -5.26 2.26
CA GLU A 47 16.72 -3.91 2.72
C GLU A 47 16.29 -2.99 1.56
N PHE A 48 16.88 -3.18 0.38
CA PHE A 48 16.47 -2.49 -0.85
C PHE A 48 15.07 -2.88 -1.28
N ALA A 49 14.79 -4.18 -1.38
CA ALA A 49 13.47 -4.67 -1.74
C ALA A 49 12.40 -4.19 -0.75
N LEU A 50 12.67 -4.26 0.55
CA LEU A 50 11.78 -3.78 1.60
C LEU A 50 11.48 -2.28 1.45
N THR A 51 12.51 -1.47 1.20
CA THR A 51 12.37 -0.02 1.00
C THR A 51 11.49 0.29 -0.21
N LEU A 52 11.69 -0.41 -1.32
CA LEU A 52 10.87 -0.24 -2.52
C LEU A 52 9.42 -0.64 -2.27
N MET A 53 9.17 -1.78 -1.60
CA MET A 53 7.80 -2.22 -1.30
C MET A 53 7.07 -1.27 -0.36
N ALA A 54 7.74 -0.75 0.67
CA ALA A 54 7.18 0.30 1.52
C ALA A 54 6.85 1.58 0.71
N GLY A 55 7.68 1.92 -0.27
CA GLY A 55 7.42 3.02 -1.21
C GLY A 55 6.19 2.78 -2.09
N VAL A 56 6.04 1.57 -2.64
CA VAL A 56 4.87 1.18 -3.44
C VAL A 56 3.59 1.26 -2.61
N ALA A 57 3.60 0.73 -1.38
CA ALA A 57 2.46 0.80 -0.48
C ALA A 57 2.01 2.25 -0.22
N ARG A 58 2.96 3.15 0.05
CA ARG A 58 2.69 4.59 0.26
C ARG A 58 2.13 5.26 -0.99
N ALA A 59 2.71 5.00 -2.16
CA ALA A 59 2.23 5.58 -3.42
C ALA A 59 0.82 5.09 -3.76
N ALA A 60 0.54 3.81 -3.53
CA ALA A 60 -0.78 3.22 -3.76
C ALA A 60 -1.84 3.78 -2.79
N LEU A 61 -1.49 3.95 -1.51
CA LEU A 61 -2.37 4.63 -0.54
C LEU A 61 -2.66 6.08 -0.96
N GLN A 62 -1.64 6.83 -1.40
CA GLN A 62 -1.84 8.21 -1.89
C GLN A 62 -2.77 8.27 -3.11
N LEU A 63 -2.67 7.28 -4.00
CA LEU A 63 -3.56 7.18 -5.15
C LEU A 63 -5.00 6.85 -4.74
N LEU A 64 -5.19 5.93 -3.78
CA LEU A 64 -6.49 5.62 -3.20
C LEU A 64 -7.13 6.87 -2.56
N ASP A 65 -6.39 7.54 -1.67
CA ASP A 65 -6.84 8.77 -1.01
C ASP A 65 -7.19 9.87 -2.03
N SER A 66 -6.36 10.04 -3.06
CA SER A 66 -6.63 10.97 -4.15
C SER A 66 -7.95 10.67 -4.86
N ASN A 67 -8.23 9.40 -5.15
CA ASN A 67 -9.47 8.99 -5.82
C ASN A 67 -10.69 9.29 -4.93
N LEU A 68 -10.62 9.02 -3.63
CA LEU A 68 -11.72 9.31 -2.68
C LEU A 68 -11.97 10.81 -2.52
N ARG A 69 -10.92 11.65 -2.57
CA ARG A 69 -11.09 13.12 -2.56
C ARG A 69 -11.70 13.67 -3.85
N ILE A 70 -11.37 13.09 -5.01
CA ILE A 70 -11.93 13.51 -6.30
C ILE A 70 -13.42 13.10 -6.38
N TRP A 71 -13.78 11.93 -5.86
CA TRP A 71 -15.14 11.40 -5.86
C TRP A 71 -15.62 11.09 -4.44
N PRO A 72 -16.02 12.10 -3.64
CA PRO A 72 -16.44 11.92 -2.25
C PRO A 72 -17.88 11.40 -2.15
N LEU A 73 -18.15 10.27 -2.80
CA LEU A 73 -19.46 9.62 -2.80
C LEU A 73 -19.63 8.83 -1.48
N PRO A 74 -20.76 8.98 -0.75
CA PRO A 74 -20.95 8.31 0.53
C PRO A 74 -20.71 6.80 0.50
N ASP A 75 -21.15 6.12 -0.56
CA ASP A 75 -21.00 4.67 -0.71
C ASP A 75 -19.53 4.27 -0.90
N LEU A 76 -18.75 5.05 -1.67
CA LEU A 76 -17.31 4.80 -1.83
C LEU A 76 -16.56 5.04 -0.54
N LEU A 77 -16.85 6.14 0.15
CA LEU A 77 -16.21 6.46 1.42
C LEU A 77 -16.51 5.38 2.47
N ALA A 78 -17.76 4.92 2.55
CA ALA A 78 -18.15 3.83 3.44
C ALA A 78 -17.41 2.51 3.13
N GLU A 79 -17.15 2.22 1.85
CA GLU A 79 -16.38 1.04 1.43
C GLU A 79 -14.89 1.18 1.78
N PHE A 80 -14.25 2.31 1.44
CA PHE A 80 -12.79 2.41 1.40
C PHE A 80 -12.13 3.11 2.60
N GLU A 81 -12.81 3.96 3.37
CA GLU A 81 -12.23 4.61 4.57
C GLU A 81 -11.69 3.61 5.63
N PRO A 82 -12.38 2.48 5.92
CA PRO A 82 -11.82 1.45 6.79
C PRO A 82 -10.51 0.86 6.24
N HIS A 83 -10.41 0.70 4.92
CA HIS A 83 -9.21 0.21 4.26
C HIS A 83 -8.08 1.24 4.32
N VAL A 84 -8.36 2.52 4.09
CA VAL A 84 -7.37 3.61 4.25
C VAL A 84 -6.79 3.60 5.67
N SER A 85 -7.66 3.51 6.68
CA SER A 85 -7.24 3.44 8.08
C SER A 85 -6.36 2.22 8.37
N HIS A 86 -6.72 1.06 7.82
CA HIS A 86 -5.93 -0.16 7.95
C HIS A 86 -4.55 -0.03 7.27
N LEU A 87 -4.53 0.46 6.03
CA LEU A 87 -3.32 0.66 5.24
C LEU A 87 -2.35 1.64 5.91
N LEU A 88 -2.85 2.74 6.47
CA LEU A 88 -2.05 3.69 7.25
C LEU A 88 -1.34 3.00 8.40
N GLY A 89 -2.08 2.28 9.25
CA GLY A 89 -1.51 1.57 10.39
C GLY A 89 -0.51 0.48 9.97
N ALA A 90 -0.79 -0.24 8.89
CA ALA A 90 0.10 -1.28 8.39
C ALA A 90 1.39 -0.70 7.77
N ILE A 91 1.30 0.44 7.07
CA ILE A 91 2.47 1.16 6.52
C ILE A 91 3.32 1.74 7.65
N ASP A 92 2.72 2.27 8.71
CA ASP A 92 3.44 2.78 9.88
C ASP A 92 4.20 1.69 10.64
N ALA A 93 3.73 0.44 10.56
CA ALA A 93 4.43 -0.73 11.12
C ALA A 93 5.62 -1.21 10.27
N LEU A 94 5.78 -0.73 9.04
CA LEU A 94 6.95 -1.06 8.21
C LEU A 94 8.16 -0.26 8.68
N GLN A 95 9.30 -0.93 8.86
CA GLN A 95 10.54 -0.29 9.30
C GLN A 95 11.65 -0.40 8.24
N PRO A 96 11.48 0.15 7.02
CA PRO A 96 12.56 0.18 6.03
C PRO A 96 13.73 1.04 6.53
N VAL A 97 14.96 0.71 6.12
CA VAL A 97 16.12 1.52 6.48
C VAL A 97 16.11 2.86 5.73
N PRO A 98 16.51 3.97 6.37
CA PRO A 98 16.50 5.29 5.74
C PRO A 98 17.56 5.45 4.63
N ARG A 99 18.60 4.62 4.67
CA ARG A 99 19.66 4.58 3.66
C ARG A 99 20.33 3.21 3.66
N ILE A 100 20.46 2.64 2.48
CA ILE A 100 21.28 1.45 2.25
C ILE A 100 22.69 1.94 1.95
N ARG A 101 23.64 1.54 2.78
CA ARG A 101 25.07 1.82 2.56
C ARG A 101 25.71 0.50 2.14
N GLY A 102 26.14 0.42 0.89
CA GLY A 102 27.09 -0.62 0.46
C GLY A 102 28.47 -0.39 1.05
#